data_AF-A0A5M6DUE7-F1
#
_entry.id   AF-A0A5M6DUE7-F1
#
_cell.length_a   1.000
_cell.length_b   1.000
_cell.length_c   1.000
_cell.angle_alpha   90.00
_cell.angle_beta   90.00
_cell.angle_gamma   90.00
#
_symmetry.space_group_name_H-M   'P 1'
#
loop_
_entity.id
_entity.type
_entity.pdbx_description
1 polymer ?
#
loop_
_entity_poly.entity_id
_entity_poly.type
_entity_poly.pdbx_seq_one_letter_code
_entity_poly.pdbx_strand_id
1 'polypeptide(L)'
;MRSIFMNSEINDNQIISTTCGKRFDLRNTEKVIEKSNSLFSYNIHKLNTGEYIIAEKFYASPYNNRYILLTDEQIEALKLS
;
A
#
# COMPACT_ATOMS: atom_id res chain seq x y z
N MET A 1 -30.85 -20.57 0.75
CA MET A 1 -29.87 -19.59 0.23
C MET A 1 -28.58 -19.76 1.01
N ARG A 2 -27.53 -20.29 0.40
CA ARG A 2 -26.19 -20.37 1.02
C ARG A 2 -25.58 -18.98 0.90
N SER A 3 -25.42 -18.29 2.03
CA SER A 3 -24.61 -17.07 2.05
C SER A 3 -23.18 -17.49 1.76
N ILE A 4 -22.70 -17.17 0.55
CA ILE A 4 -21.30 -17.35 0.19
C ILE A 4 -20.58 -16.25 0.96
N PHE A 5 -19.98 -16.61 2.09
CA PHE A 5 -18.92 -15.80 2.67
C PHE A 5 -17.81 -15.79 1.63
N MET A 6 -17.76 -14.74 0.79
CA MET A 6 -16.53 -14.41 0.10
C MET A 6 -15.53 -14.10 1.20
N ASN A 7 -14.73 -15.11 1.55
CA ASN A 7 -13.46 -14.89 2.20
C ASN A 7 -12.72 -13.92 1.29
N SER A 8 -12.78 -12.65 1.67
CA SER A 8 -11.87 -11.63 1.20
C SER A 8 -10.52 -11.93 1.86
N GLU A 9 -9.96 -13.10 1.57
CA GLU A 9 -8.52 -13.20 1.36
C GLU A 9 -8.26 -12.32 0.16
N ILE A 10 -8.17 -11.01 0.42
CA ILE A 10 -7.56 -10.05 -0.48
C ILE A 10 -6.20 -10.68 -0.71
N ASN A 11 -6.05 -11.39 -1.83
CA ASN A 11 -4.74 -11.64 -2.39
C ASN A 11 -4.16 -10.23 -2.50
N ASP A 12 -3.34 -9.87 -1.51
CA ASP A 12 -2.43 -8.76 -1.58
C ASP A 12 -1.53 -9.12 -2.76
N ASN A 13 -2.01 -8.82 -3.97
CA ASN A 13 -1.23 -8.80 -5.18
C ASN A 13 -0.20 -7.70 -4.91
N GLN A 14 0.87 -8.11 -4.24
CA GLN A 14 1.98 -7.27 -3.82
C GLN A 14 2.70 -6.69 -5.04
N ILE A 15 2.38 -7.16 -6.24
CA ILE A 15 2.78 -6.53 -7.49
C ILE A 15 1.82 -5.39 -7.82
N ILE A 16 2.27 -4.17 -7.55
CA ILE A 16 1.55 -2.95 -7.90
C ILE A 16 2.09 -2.41 -9.22
N SER A 17 1.20 -1.87 -10.06
CA SER A 17 1.57 -1.19 -11.29
C SER A 17 1.26 0.29 -11.15
N THR A 18 2.25 1.16 -11.33
CA THR A 18 2.03 2.60 -11.31
C THR A 18 1.48 3.09 -12.64
N THR A 19 0.89 4.28 -12.62
CA THR A 19 0.37 4.96 -13.82
C THR A 19 1.46 5.23 -14.87
N CYS A 20 2.73 5.30 -14.46
CA CYS A 20 3.87 5.41 -15.38
C CYS A 20 4.40 4.06 -15.90
N GLY A 21 3.71 2.95 -15.64
CA GLY A 21 4.04 1.63 -16.16
C GLY A 21 5.11 0.86 -15.37
N LYS A 22 5.60 1.40 -14.25
CA LYS A 22 6.53 0.67 -13.38
C LYS A 22 5.77 -0.36 -12.56
N ARG A 23 6.41 -1.51 -12.31
CA ARG A 23 5.89 -2.58 -11.47
C ARG A 23 6.75 -2.73 -10.23
N PHE A 24 6.13 -2.74 -9.06
CA PHE A 24 6.82 -2.92 -7.80
C PHE A 24 6.26 -4.13 -7.08
N ASP A 25 7.16 -4.97 -6.56
CA ASP A 25 6.78 -6.11 -5.73
C ASP A 25 6.97 -5.76 -4.26
N LEU A 26 5.88 -5.59 -3.54
CA LEU A 26 5.81 -5.26 -2.13
C LEU A 26 5.99 -6.47 -1.20
N ARG A 27 6.26 -7.68 -1.73
CA ARG A 27 6.55 -8.89 -0.93
C ARG A 27 7.85 -8.78 -0.16
N ASN A 28 8.85 -8.28 -0.86
CA ASN A 28 10.23 -8.30 -0.42
C ASN A 28 10.67 -6.93 0.09
N THR A 29 9.71 -6.05 0.40
CA THR A 29 9.97 -4.68 0.84
C THR A 29 9.84 -4.57 2.34
N GLU A 30 10.66 -3.70 2.92
CA GLU A 30 10.61 -3.43 4.34
C GLU A 30 9.42 -2.51 4.64
N LYS A 31 8.51 -2.94 5.52
CA LYS A 31 7.45 -2.08 6.04
C LYS A 31 8.02 -1.15 7.11
N VAL A 32 7.98 0.14 6.85
CA VAL A 32 8.57 1.18 7.72
C VAL A 32 7.52 1.79 8.65
N ILE A 33 6.33 2.05 8.12
CA ILE A 33 5.21 2.65 8.87
C ILE A 33 3.93 1.89 8.51
N GLU A 34 3.10 1.60 9.52
CA GLU A 34 1.77 1.02 9.38
C GLU A 34 0.80 1.85 10.22
N LYS A 35 -0.20 2.48 9.57
CA LYS A 35 -1.29 3.17 10.27
C LYS A 35 -2.64 2.69 9.70
N SER A 36 -3.62 2.54 10.58
CA SER A 36 -4.95 2.05 10.22
C SER A 36 -6.02 2.77 11.04
N ASN A 37 -7.18 3.01 10.44
CA ASN A 37 -8.38 3.52 11.11
C ASN A 37 -9.62 2.75 10.62
N SER A 38 -10.82 3.23 10.95
CA SER A 38 -12.08 2.55 10.56
C SER A 38 -12.41 2.62 9.06
N LEU A 39 -11.80 3.53 8.29
CA LEU A 39 -12.12 3.80 6.89
C LEU A 39 -11.06 3.27 5.93
N PHE A 40 -9.78 3.34 6.31
CA PHE A 40 -8.66 2.92 5.50
C PHE A 40 -7.43 2.54 6.34
N SER A 41 -6.49 1.85 5.72
CA SER A 41 -5.12 1.70 6.20
C SER A 41 -4.13 2.27 5.20
N TYR A 42 -2.96 2.67 5.69
CA TYR A 42 -1.82 2.93 4.81
C TYR A 42 -0.53 2.35 5.39
N ASN A 43 0.25 1.77 4.50
CA ASN A 43 1.56 1.21 4.81
C ASN A 43 2.62 1.92 3.99
N ILE A 44 3.78 2.20 4.58
CA ILE A 44 4.95 2.70 3.87
C ILE A 44 5.94 1.58 3.71
N HIS A 45 6.28 1.28 2.46
CA HIS A 45 7.24 0.26 2.06
C HIS A 45 8.51 0.92 1.56
N LYS A 46 9.68 0.51 2.06
CA LYS A 46 10.97 0.84 1.47
C LYS A 46 11.31 -0.21 0.41
N LEU A 47 11.47 0.24 -0.83
CA LEU A 47 11.83 -0.60 -1.95
C LEU A 47 13.31 -0.97 -1.94
N ASN A 48 13.65 -2.06 -2.62
CA ASN A 48 15.05 -2.50 -2.77
C ASN A 48 15.90 -1.50 -3.56
N THR A 49 15.27 -0.63 -4.32
CA THR A 49 15.90 0.50 -5.03
C THR A 49 16.21 1.69 -4.13
N GLY A 50 15.75 1.68 -2.88
CA GLY A 50 15.89 2.78 -1.92
C GLY A 50 14.71 3.75 -1.88
N GLU A 51 13.87 3.77 -2.93
CA GLU A 51 12.65 4.58 -2.99
C GLU A 51 11.60 4.08 -1.98
N TYR A 52 10.61 4.93 -1.66
CA TYR A 52 9.53 4.55 -0.77
C TYR A 52 8.17 4.57 -1.48
N ILE A 53 7.26 3.69 -1.05
CA ILE A 53 5.88 3.63 -1.55
C ILE A 53 4.90 3.65 -0.39
N ILE A 54 3.95 4.58 -0.43
CA ILE A 54 2.73 4.48 0.38
C ILE A 54 1.74 3.58 -0.35
N ALA A 55 1.26 2.54 0.32
CA ALA A 55 0.13 1.71 -0.10
C ALA A 55 -1.08 2.04 0.79
N GLU A 56 -1.99 2.89 0.29
CA GLU A 56 -3.27 3.18 0.94
C GLU A 56 -4.33 2.17 0.48
N LYS A 57 -4.99 1.52 1.44
CA LYS A 57 -6.07 0.55 1.21
C LYS A 57 -7.36 1.04 1.84
N PHE A 58 -8.40 1.20 1.03
CA PHE A 58 -9.73 1.61 1.47
C PHE A 58 -10.62 0.39 1.66
N TYR A 59 -11.13 0.20 2.88
CA TYR A 59 -11.93 -0.99 3.21
C TYR A 59 -13.29 -1.01 2.50
N ALA A 60 -13.86 0.17 2.24
CA ALA A 60 -15.14 0.29 1.55
C ALA A 60 -15.06 0.01 0.04
N SER A 61 -13.92 0.26 -0.60
CA SER A 61 -13.75 0.06 -2.05
C SER A 61 -12.27 -0.12 -2.42
N PRO A 62 -11.88 -1.29 -2.94
CA PRO A 62 -10.50 -1.52 -3.38
C PRO A 62 -10.11 -0.70 -4.62
N TYR A 63 -11.08 -0.20 -5.38
CA TYR A 63 -10.82 0.67 -6.54
C TYR A 63 -10.23 2.03 -6.13
N ASN A 64 -10.41 2.43 -4.87
CA ASN A 64 -9.86 3.66 -4.33
C ASN A 64 -8.46 3.46 -3.74
N ASN A 65 -7.90 2.26 -3.78
CA ASN A 65 -6.55 2.02 -3.28
C ASN A 65 -5.55 2.87 -4.06
N ARG A 66 -4.62 3.50 -3.34
CA ARG A 66 -3.62 4.39 -3.92
C ARG A 66 -2.23 3.89 -3.59
N TYR A 67 -1.37 3.99 -4.60
CA TYR A 67 0.06 3.71 -4.45
C TYR A 67 0.84 4.96 -4.85
N ILE A 68 1.57 5.53 -3.91
CA ILE A 68 2.25 6.82 -4.08
C ILE A 68 3.74 6.59 -3.88
N LEU A 69 4.53 6.86 -4.92
CA LEU A 69 5.99 6.87 -4.83
C LEU A 69 6.45 8.14 -4.13
N LEU A 70 7.33 8.00 -3.16
CA LEU A 70 7.89 9.11 -2.39
C LEU A 70 9.40 9.20 -2.56
N THR A 71 9.89 10.44 -2.47
CA THR A 71 11.31 10.74 -2.31
C THR A 71 11.72 10.67 -0.84
N ASP A 72 13.03 10.62 -0.59
CA ASP A 72 13.59 10.60 0.77
C ASP A 72 13.14 11.82 1.60
N GLU A 73 13.13 13.01 1.00
CA GLU A 73 12.68 14.25 1.66
C GLU A 73 11.22 14.17 2.14
N GLN A 74 10.34 13.58 1.33
CA GLN A 74 8.91 13.44 1.67
C GLN A 74 8.68 12.44 2.81
N ILE A 75 9.52 11.40 2.89
CA ILE A 75 9.47 10.42 3.97
C ILE A 75 9.90 11.04 5.30
N GLU A 76 10.97 11.81 5.31
CA GLU A 76 11.43 12.47 6.53
C GLU A 76 10.39 13.47 7.05
N ALA A 77 9.71 14.19 6.16
CA ALA A 77 8.59 15.06 6.55
C ALA A 77 7.42 14.27 7.19
N LEU A 78 7.11 13.07 6.69
CA LEU A 78 6.04 12.21 7.23
C LEU A 78 6.39 11.57 8.58
N LYS A 79 7.67 11.36 8.89
CA LYS A 79 8.09 10.82 10.20
C LYS A 79 7.95 11.83 11.33
N LEU A 80 7.98 13.13 11.02
CA LEU A 80 7.88 14.21 12.00
C LEU A 80 6.43 14.55 12.39
N SER A 81 5.42 13.97 11.71
CA SER A 81 3.99 14.19 11.94
C SER A 81 3.31 13.07 12.71
#